data_AF-A0A2E2Q5Q5-F1
#
_entry.id   AF-A0A2E2Q5Q5-F1
#
_cell.length_a   1.000
_cell.length_b   1.000
_cell.length_c   1.000
_cell.angle_alpha   90.00
_cell.angle_beta   90.00
_cell.angle_gamma   90.00
#
_symmetry.space_group_name_H-M   'P 1'
#
loop_
_entity.id
_entity.type
_entity.pdbx_description
1 polymer ?
#
loop_
_entity_poly.entity_id
_entity_poly.type
_entity_poly.pdbx_seq_one_letter_code
_entity_poly.pdbx_strand_id
1 'polypeptide(L)'
;MLTATTATVALVLGAAAAATATDEPTPTEPTPTEPTATAEPTEPTPTEEPTPTEEPTATGPTVVFPEVTAFNPATFEYAVDVDVPGYTSVWARGLGQQELEPHGRQVLDLDDGRGAIQVLGCTTEHYSTWDCTEVARSEPLQVRSRLYLTAFETVHTNLTEPTVTVRLARDWWQDHAHTDGDLTWSVRPVGAPESEPVTGATTYTEASDGTGLLHADLTLPASLAEGAYTLDLLASSDLPDFGPLEQAFTALLVVDTTAPEVWKVKVAEDLFYPAKDTILDHMRLSGRAEKGAEVTVSVLDADGGHVAALDVRRTRDQWTTAWNGRLDEIDQVDQDADGAPAARAGRKGPMAEEGTYSFLIQATDAAGNTTTVPTSSFRLSHGKVRHRWVTLKLKPQDVLLDTSVGRCSRIARKSTHGGRGTLSLQSQTRCRDPRQSHAVALFGAYLPDSYPPSSRGITRRYERPQVSLVGGPAKNGPRSSYAVMGYVDSKDRFKGRRVFRGPWGTHAGVVYKKPYWVQLDKKAGRYYVLWQVGLSEGSRYDLKEFRVRVKAWVMR
;
A
#
# COMPACT_ATOMS: atom_id res chain seq x y z
N MET A 1 48.86 -8.93 7.36
CA MET A 1 49.21 -9.93 6.32
C MET A 1 48.54 -9.48 5.04
N LEU A 2 49.32 -8.89 4.13
CA LEU A 2 48.94 -8.63 2.75
C LEU A 2 49.16 -9.91 1.94
N THR A 3 48.27 -10.22 1.00
CA THR A 3 48.65 -10.86 -0.27
C THR A 3 47.72 -10.37 -1.37
N ALA A 4 48.29 -9.56 -2.25
CA ALA A 4 47.79 -9.25 -3.59
C ALA A 4 48.19 -10.38 -4.55
N THR A 5 47.41 -10.57 -5.62
CA THR A 5 47.86 -11.32 -6.80
C THR A 5 47.32 -10.69 -8.07
N THR A 6 48.23 -10.43 -9.00
CA THR A 6 48.12 -9.72 -10.27
C THR A 6 48.17 -10.70 -11.46
N ALA A 7 47.66 -10.21 -12.61
CA ALA A 7 47.93 -10.61 -14.01
C ALA A 7 47.29 -11.93 -14.50
N THR A 8 46.78 -12.04 -15.75
CA THR A 8 47.49 -11.75 -17.01
C THR A 8 46.53 -11.67 -18.21
N VAL A 9 46.84 -10.76 -19.14
CA VAL A 9 46.23 -10.54 -20.46
C VAL A 9 46.80 -11.55 -21.48
N ALA A 10 45.97 -12.07 -22.39
CA ALA A 10 46.44 -12.76 -23.60
C ALA A 10 45.67 -12.29 -24.83
N LEU A 11 46.42 -11.61 -25.71
CA LEU A 11 46.10 -11.18 -27.06
C LEU A 11 46.46 -12.33 -28.03
N VAL A 12 45.61 -12.67 -29.00
CA VAL A 12 46.05 -13.39 -30.21
C VAL A 12 45.37 -12.78 -31.44
N LEU A 13 46.22 -12.27 -32.32
CA LEU A 13 45.97 -11.80 -33.69
C LEU A 13 45.89 -13.00 -34.66
N GLY A 14 45.08 -12.86 -35.71
CA GLY A 14 45.16 -13.66 -36.94
C GLY A 14 44.51 -12.90 -38.09
N ALA A 15 45.28 -12.62 -39.14
CA ALA A 15 44.96 -11.72 -40.25
C ALA A 15 44.97 -12.45 -41.61
N ALA A 16 44.22 -11.86 -42.57
CA ALA A 16 44.34 -11.91 -44.05
C ALA A 16 43.97 -13.25 -44.77
N ALA A 17 43.44 -13.30 -46.01
CA ALA A 17 43.44 -12.36 -47.14
C ALA A 17 42.38 -12.69 -48.25
N ALA A 18 42.10 -11.67 -49.10
CA ALA A 18 41.84 -11.65 -50.57
C ALA A 18 40.57 -12.30 -51.18
N ALA A 19 39.64 -11.51 -51.77
CA ALA A 19 39.53 -10.99 -53.16
C ALA A 19 38.64 -11.92 -54.04
N THR A 20 37.67 -11.49 -54.88
CA THR A 20 37.66 -10.53 -56.00
C THR A 20 36.22 -10.27 -56.51
N ALA A 21 35.95 -9.03 -57.02
CA ALA A 21 35.23 -8.59 -58.25
C ALA A 21 33.94 -9.32 -58.72
N THR A 22 32.90 -8.75 -59.36
CA THR A 22 32.53 -7.51 -60.10
C THR A 22 31.00 -7.68 -60.33
N ASP A 23 30.13 -6.67 -60.45
CA ASP A 23 29.89 -5.92 -61.69
C ASP A 23 28.78 -4.86 -61.43
N GLU A 24 28.98 -3.67 -62.01
CA GLU A 24 27.96 -2.67 -62.35
C GLU A 24 27.28 -3.08 -63.69
N PRO A 25 26.12 -2.54 -64.15
CA PRO A 25 25.95 -1.10 -64.36
C PRO A 25 24.52 -0.52 -64.21
N THR A 26 24.45 0.82 -64.24
CA THR A 26 23.26 1.68 -64.43
C THR A 26 23.28 2.26 -65.87
N PRO A 27 22.40 3.17 -66.35
CA PRO A 27 20.93 3.30 -66.41
C PRO A 27 20.40 3.38 -67.88
N THR A 28 19.07 3.37 -68.12
CA THR A 28 18.48 4.04 -69.30
C THR A 28 16.99 4.41 -69.10
N GLU A 29 16.67 5.69 -69.31
CA GLU A 29 15.35 6.29 -69.62
C GLU A 29 15.36 6.67 -71.14
N PRO A 30 14.31 7.19 -71.84
CA PRO A 30 12.90 7.45 -71.48
C PRO A 30 11.84 7.24 -72.63
N THR A 31 10.57 7.61 -72.33
CA THR A 31 9.49 8.19 -73.20
C THR A 31 8.68 7.30 -74.20
N PRO A 32 7.56 7.81 -74.80
CA PRO A 32 6.15 7.61 -74.38
C PRO A 32 5.29 6.88 -75.44
N THR A 33 4.02 6.61 -75.12
CA THR A 33 3.05 6.10 -76.10
C THR A 33 1.71 6.82 -76.00
N GLU A 34 1.35 7.54 -77.05
CA GLU A 34 -0.02 7.84 -77.46
C GLU A 34 -0.46 6.76 -78.48
N PRO A 35 -1.77 6.46 -78.64
CA PRO A 35 -2.44 6.98 -79.84
C PRO A 35 -3.96 7.25 -79.74
N THR A 36 -4.36 8.35 -80.41
CA THR A 36 -5.35 8.46 -81.51
C THR A 36 -6.78 7.86 -81.43
N ALA A 37 -7.73 8.78 -81.22
CA ALA A 37 -8.99 9.10 -81.95
C ALA A 37 -9.71 8.11 -82.90
N THR A 38 -11.07 8.18 -82.92
CA THR A 38 -11.99 8.43 -84.09
C THR A 38 -13.46 8.32 -83.59
N ALA A 39 -14.22 9.44 -83.48
CA ALA A 39 -15.35 9.93 -84.34
C ALA A 39 -16.61 9.02 -84.38
N GLU A 40 -17.88 9.46 -84.34
CA GLU A 40 -18.57 10.55 -85.07
C GLU A 40 -20.07 10.70 -84.56
N PRO A 41 -21.05 11.41 -85.19
CA PRO A 41 -21.56 12.73 -84.79
C PRO A 41 -23.10 12.82 -84.56
N THR A 42 -23.63 13.97 -84.09
CA THR A 42 -24.96 14.49 -84.52
C THR A 42 -25.09 16.02 -84.34
N GLU A 43 -25.86 16.59 -85.27
CA GLU A 43 -26.10 17.98 -85.72
C GLU A 43 -26.88 18.97 -84.78
N PRO A 44 -27.14 20.25 -85.18
CA PRO A 44 -26.97 21.42 -84.30
C PRO A 44 -28.20 22.34 -84.05
N THR A 45 -28.03 23.26 -83.08
CA THR A 45 -28.67 24.61 -82.87
C THR A 45 -30.18 24.68 -82.57
N PRO A 46 -30.70 25.71 -81.84
CA PRO A 46 -30.37 27.14 -81.97
C PRO A 46 -30.10 27.95 -80.69
N THR A 47 -29.25 28.97 -80.89
CA THR A 47 -29.25 30.35 -80.37
C THR A 47 -30.26 30.75 -79.29
N GLU A 48 -29.76 31.16 -78.13
CA GLU A 48 -30.39 32.14 -77.24
C GLU A 48 -29.37 33.23 -76.83
N GLU A 49 -29.90 34.44 -76.69
CA GLU A 49 -29.21 35.73 -76.54
C GLU A 49 -28.34 35.86 -75.27
N PRO A 50 -27.33 36.75 -75.27
CA PRO A 50 -26.57 37.08 -74.07
C PRO A 50 -27.45 37.88 -73.11
N THR A 51 -27.76 37.29 -71.96
CA THR A 51 -28.32 37.99 -70.80
C THR A 51 -27.22 38.87 -70.20
N PRO A 52 -27.49 40.14 -69.82
CA PRO A 52 -26.46 41.09 -69.46
C PRO A 52 -25.78 40.70 -68.14
N THR A 53 -24.47 40.90 -68.12
CA THR A 53 -23.65 40.91 -66.91
C THR A 53 -24.13 42.02 -65.99
N GLU A 54 -24.85 41.67 -64.92
CA GLU A 54 -24.97 42.55 -63.76
C GLU A 54 -23.61 42.58 -63.06
N GLU A 55 -22.91 43.72 -63.16
CA GLU A 55 -21.90 44.09 -62.18
C GLU A 55 -22.58 44.17 -60.80
N PRO A 56 -22.15 43.42 -59.78
CA PRO A 56 -22.59 43.71 -58.43
C PRO A 56 -21.94 45.04 -58.02
N THR A 57 -22.74 46.10 -57.98
CA THR A 57 -22.35 47.35 -57.31
C THR A 57 -22.37 47.11 -55.79
N ALA A 58 -21.35 46.43 -55.26
CA ALA A 58 -21.15 46.32 -53.82
C ALA A 58 -20.64 47.67 -53.30
N THR A 59 -21.53 48.46 -52.66
CA THR A 59 -21.18 49.74 -52.00
C THR A 59 -21.20 49.60 -50.47
N GLY A 60 -20.90 48.39 -49.98
CA GLY A 60 -20.73 48.07 -48.57
C GLY A 60 -19.40 47.37 -48.32
N PRO A 61 -18.86 47.43 -47.09
CA PRO A 61 -17.60 46.77 -46.78
C PRO A 61 -17.72 45.26 -46.99
N THR A 62 -16.77 44.68 -47.72
CA THR A 62 -16.77 43.27 -48.10
C THR A 62 -15.47 42.63 -47.64
N VAL A 63 -15.57 41.43 -47.07
CA VAL A 63 -14.42 40.60 -46.70
C VAL A 63 -14.70 39.19 -47.21
N VAL A 64 -13.76 38.62 -47.96
CA VAL A 64 -13.85 37.25 -48.46
C VAL A 64 -12.82 36.40 -47.74
N PHE A 65 -13.31 35.33 -47.09
CA PHE A 65 -12.48 34.34 -46.41
C PHE A 65 -12.25 33.12 -47.30
N PRO A 66 -11.11 32.43 -47.18
CA PRO A 66 -10.92 31.09 -47.74
C PRO A 66 -11.98 30.10 -47.26
N GLU A 67 -12.38 29.16 -48.13
CA GLU A 67 -13.32 28.08 -47.77
C GLU A 67 -12.70 27.02 -46.83
N VAL A 68 -11.36 27.05 -46.64
CA VAL A 68 -10.67 26.10 -45.76
C VAL A 68 -11.06 26.37 -44.30
N THR A 69 -11.45 25.34 -43.58
CA THR A 69 -11.89 25.42 -42.17
C THR A 69 -10.96 24.67 -41.21
N ALA A 70 -10.03 23.88 -41.73
CA ALA A 70 -8.97 23.23 -40.98
C ALA A 70 -7.70 23.19 -41.83
N PHE A 71 -6.56 23.62 -41.29
CA PHE A 71 -5.29 23.64 -42.03
C PHE A 71 -4.07 23.79 -41.10
N ASN A 72 -2.89 23.48 -41.66
CA ASN A 72 -1.60 23.73 -41.04
C ASN A 72 -0.98 25.03 -41.58
N PRO A 73 -0.69 26.03 -40.72
CA PRO A 73 -0.16 27.32 -41.17
C PRO A 73 1.25 27.23 -41.75
N ALA A 74 1.98 26.13 -41.49
CA ALA A 74 3.30 25.89 -42.08
C ALA A 74 3.25 25.43 -43.54
N THR A 75 2.11 24.92 -44.00
CA THR A 75 1.93 24.38 -45.36
C THR A 75 0.87 25.12 -46.17
N PHE A 76 0.01 25.92 -45.52
CA PHE A 76 -1.06 26.67 -46.15
C PHE A 76 -1.13 28.11 -45.62
N GLU A 77 -1.09 29.09 -46.53
CA GLU A 77 -1.25 30.52 -46.21
C GLU A 77 -2.73 30.92 -46.18
N TYR A 78 -3.22 31.38 -45.03
CA TYR A 78 -4.60 31.86 -44.88
C TYR A 78 -4.71 33.34 -45.27
N ALA A 79 -5.10 33.59 -46.52
CA ALA A 79 -5.22 34.94 -47.07
C ALA A 79 -6.69 35.39 -47.16
N VAL A 80 -6.98 36.59 -46.65
CA VAL A 80 -8.30 37.23 -46.74
C VAL A 80 -8.26 38.39 -47.72
N ASP A 81 -9.31 38.54 -48.53
CA ASP A 81 -9.47 39.70 -49.41
C ASP A 81 -10.36 40.72 -48.71
N VAL A 82 -9.80 41.89 -48.40
CA VAL A 82 -10.46 42.96 -47.64
C VAL A 82 -10.80 44.10 -48.60
N ASP A 83 -12.04 44.58 -48.55
CA ASP A 83 -12.46 45.84 -49.17
C ASP A 83 -13.41 46.57 -48.21
N VAL A 84 -12.82 47.30 -47.27
CA VAL A 84 -13.52 47.90 -46.12
C VAL A 84 -13.29 49.41 -46.09
N PRO A 85 -13.82 50.17 -47.09
CA PRO A 85 -13.64 51.61 -47.15
C PRO A 85 -14.36 52.32 -45.99
N GLY A 86 -13.77 53.41 -45.50
CA GLY A 86 -14.41 54.32 -44.53
C GLY A 86 -14.06 54.09 -43.06
N TYR A 87 -13.18 53.15 -42.74
CA TYR A 87 -12.61 52.97 -41.41
C TYR A 87 -11.19 53.54 -41.33
N THR A 88 -10.77 53.94 -40.12
CA THR A 88 -9.43 54.51 -39.88
C THR A 88 -8.37 53.41 -39.74
N SER A 89 -8.74 52.26 -39.18
CA SER A 89 -7.92 51.05 -39.17
C SER A 89 -8.81 49.80 -39.28
N VAL A 90 -8.25 48.69 -39.77
CA VAL A 90 -8.93 47.40 -39.89
C VAL A 90 -8.10 46.35 -39.15
N TRP A 91 -8.74 45.49 -38.37
CA TRP A 91 -8.08 44.49 -37.55
C TRP A 91 -8.70 43.12 -37.72
N ALA A 92 -7.88 42.08 -37.84
CA ALA A 92 -8.28 40.70 -37.65
C ALA A 92 -8.08 40.29 -36.18
N ARG A 93 -9.05 39.58 -35.60
CA ARG A 93 -8.97 39.00 -34.26
C ARG A 93 -9.60 37.61 -34.21
N GLY A 94 -9.03 36.73 -33.39
CA GLY A 94 -9.63 35.44 -33.01
C GLY A 94 -8.56 34.42 -32.63
N LEU A 95 -7.79 34.02 -33.64
CA LEU A 95 -6.63 33.12 -33.53
C LEU A 95 -5.35 33.94 -33.70
N GLY A 96 -5.18 34.96 -32.87
CA GLY A 96 -4.20 36.01 -33.07
C GLY A 96 -4.85 37.39 -33.27
N GLN A 97 -4.04 38.43 -33.30
CA GLN A 97 -4.47 39.80 -33.57
C GLN A 97 -3.50 40.46 -34.55
N GLN A 98 -4.02 40.98 -35.66
CA GLN A 98 -3.23 41.58 -36.72
C GLN A 98 -3.95 42.80 -37.31
N GLU A 99 -3.21 43.88 -37.55
CA GLU A 99 -3.70 45.03 -38.31
C GLU A 99 -3.67 44.70 -39.82
N LEU A 100 -4.72 45.07 -40.53
CA LEU A 100 -4.90 44.81 -41.96
C LEU A 100 -4.97 46.12 -42.72
N GLU A 101 -4.49 46.10 -43.97
CA GLU A 101 -4.79 47.18 -44.90
C GLU A 101 -6.29 47.21 -45.23
N PRO A 102 -6.90 48.40 -45.41
CA PRO A 102 -8.34 48.51 -45.70
C PRO A 102 -8.77 47.92 -47.04
N HIS A 103 -7.81 47.65 -47.94
CA HIS A 103 -8.04 47.12 -49.28
C HIS A 103 -6.96 46.09 -49.68
N GLY A 104 -7.39 45.04 -50.39
CA GLY A 104 -6.53 44.05 -51.02
C GLY A 104 -6.39 42.74 -50.24
N ARG A 105 -5.58 41.83 -50.79
CA ARG A 105 -5.30 40.51 -50.24
C ARG A 105 -4.28 40.58 -49.11
N GLN A 106 -4.62 40.06 -47.94
CA GLN A 106 -3.79 40.08 -46.74
C GLN A 106 -3.61 38.67 -46.19
N VAL A 107 -2.38 38.23 -45.94
CA VAL A 107 -2.10 36.94 -45.29
C VAL A 107 -2.14 37.14 -43.78
N LEU A 108 -2.90 36.29 -43.10
CA LEU A 108 -3.03 36.32 -41.64
C LEU A 108 -2.00 35.38 -40.99
N ASP A 109 -1.30 35.88 -39.99
CA ASP A 109 -0.48 35.09 -39.08
C ASP A 109 -1.38 34.57 -37.95
N LEU A 110 -1.76 33.28 -38.04
CA LEU A 110 -2.72 32.67 -37.12
C LEU A 110 -2.03 31.78 -36.10
N ASP A 111 -2.37 31.99 -34.83
CA ASP A 111 -2.01 31.11 -33.73
C ASP A 111 -2.78 29.78 -33.83
N ASP A 112 -2.16 28.69 -33.37
CA ASP A 112 -2.84 27.41 -33.23
C ASP A 112 -4.05 27.52 -32.30
N GLY A 113 -5.17 26.95 -32.70
CA GLY A 113 -6.40 27.05 -31.93
C GLY A 113 -7.65 26.71 -32.73
N ARG A 114 -8.81 26.88 -32.07
CA ARG A 114 -10.12 26.76 -32.69
C ARG A 114 -10.91 28.05 -32.46
N GLY A 115 -11.37 28.67 -33.54
CA GLY A 115 -12.09 29.94 -33.45
C GLY A 115 -12.44 30.52 -34.81
N ALA A 116 -13.29 31.53 -34.83
CA ALA A 116 -13.58 32.30 -36.04
C ALA A 116 -12.72 33.56 -36.08
N ILE A 117 -12.30 33.96 -37.27
CA ILE A 117 -11.63 35.24 -37.49
C ILE A 117 -12.70 36.31 -37.66
N GLN A 118 -12.63 37.32 -36.81
CA GLN A 118 -13.44 38.53 -36.91
C GLN A 118 -12.60 39.60 -37.59
N VAL A 119 -13.13 40.21 -38.65
CA VAL A 119 -12.57 41.43 -39.22
C VAL A 119 -13.36 42.62 -38.69
N LEU A 120 -12.64 43.54 -38.06
CA LEU A 120 -13.18 44.66 -37.30
C LEU A 120 -12.72 45.96 -37.96
N GLY A 121 -13.66 46.85 -38.28
CA GLY A 121 -13.37 48.21 -38.74
C GLY A 121 -13.43 49.17 -37.56
N CYS A 122 -12.37 49.95 -37.36
CA CYS A 122 -12.24 50.89 -36.24
C CYS A 122 -12.28 52.34 -36.73
N THR A 123 -12.92 53.21 -35.94
CA THR A 123 -12.94 54.67 -36.20
C THR A 123 -11.71 55.40 -35.67
N THR A 124 -10.75 54.65 -35.12
CA THR A 124 -9.49 55.11 -34.53
C THR A 124 -8.31 54.36 -35.16
N GLU A 125 -7.09 54.88 -35.01
CA GLU A 125 -5.84 54.23 -35.46
C GLU A 125 -5.44 53.01 -34.61
N HIS A 126 -6.07 52.83 -33.44
CA HIS A 126 -5.74 51.75 -32.53
C HIS A 126 -6.92 50.83 -32.31
N TYR A 127 -6.60 49.55 -32.10
CA TYR A 127 -7.56 48.55 -31.69
C TYR A 127 -8.17 48.89 -30.31
N SER A 128 -9.50 48.97 -30.26
CA SER A 128 -10.29 49.12 -29.03
C SER A 128 -11.60 48.36 -29.20
N THR A 129 -11.97 47.55 -28.21
CA THR A 129 -13.24 46.80 -28.25
C THR A 129 -14.48 47.70 -28.29
N TRP A 130 -14.35 49.00 -27.98
CA TRP A 130 -15.46 49.95 -27.92
C TRP A 130 -15.61 50.79 -29.19
N ASP A 131 -14.53 50.95 -29.96
CA ASP A 131 -14.46 51.86 -31.12
C ASP A 131 -14.37 51.11 -32.46
N CYS A 132 -14.40 49.77 -32.40
CA CYS A 132 -14.36 48.87 -33.53
C CYS A 132 -15.69 48.12 -33.68
N THR A 133 -16.17 48.01 -34.91
CA THR A 133 -17.39 47.27 -35.27
C THR A 133 -17.02 46.05 -36.11
N GLU A 134 -17.68 44.92 -35.87
CA GLU A 134 -17.50 43.71 -36.69
C GLU A 134 -18.07 43.92 -38.09
N VAL A 135 -17.19 43.78 -39.08
CA VAL A 135 -17.49 43.95 -40.50
C VAL A 135 -17.78 42.60 -41.14
N ALA A 136 -17.01 41.58 -40.76
CA ALA A 136 -17.19 40.23 -41.23
C ALA A 136 -16.64 39.21 -40.22
N ARG A 137 -17.06 37.96 -40.38
CA ARG A 137 -16.62 36.83 -39.57
C ARG A 137 -16.48 35.59 -40.44
N SER A 138 -15.38 34.86 -40.29
CA SER A 138 -15.18 33.58 -40.95
C SER A 138 -16.06 32.47 -40.34
N GLU A 139 -16.20 31.36 -41.04
CA GLU A 139 -16.58 30.11 -40.39
C GLU A 139 -15.55 29.72 -39.32
N PRO A 140 -15.92 28.94 -38.29
CA PRO A 140 -14.97 28.44 -37.30
C PRO A 140 -13.82 27.69 -37.97
N LEU A 141 -12.60 28.14 -37.70
CA LEU A 141 -11.35 27.55 -38.18
C LEU A 141 -10.73 26.68 -37.10
N GLN A 142 -9.99 25.67 -37.53
CA GLN A 142 -9.03 24.94 -36.70
C GLN A 142 -7.64 25.09 -37.32
N VAL A 143 -6.73 25.73 -36.60
CA VAL A 143 -5.34 25.96 -37.01
C VAL A 143 -4.44 25.07 -36.17
N ARG A 144 -3.59 24.28 -36.82
CA ARG A 144 -2.71 23.33 -36.13
C ARG A 144 -1.37 23.18 -36.84
N SER A 145 -0.30 23.57 -36.16
CA SER A 145 1.09 23.44 -36.63
C SER A 145 1.82 22.19 -36.09
N ARG A 146 1.25 21.48 -35.11
CA ARG A 146 1.88 20.33 -34.42
C ARG A 146 0.87 19.36 -33.82
N LEU A 147 1.33 18.22 -33.30
CA LEU A 147 0.45 17.14 -32.80
C LEU A 147 -0.18 17.36 -31.40
N TYR A 148 0.25 18.33 -30.60
CA TYR A 148 -0.28 18.56 -29.24
C TYR A 148 -0.35 17.31 -28.34
N LEU A 149 0.71 16.50 -28.40
CA LEU A 149 0.96 15.36 -27.54
C LEU A 149 1.87 15.75 -26.37
N THR A 150 1.69 15.06 -25.25
CA THR A 150 2.57 15.14 -24.08
C THR A 150 2.86 13.74 -23.58
N ALA A 151 4.12 13.44 -23.22
CA ALA A 151 4.46 12.20 -22.53
C ALA A 151 4.30 12.36 -21.03
N PHE A 152 3.93 11.26 -20.34
CA PHE A 152 4.01 11.23 -18.88
C PHE A 152 5.48 11.35 -18.43
N GLU A 153 5.71 12.14 -17.37
CA GLU A 153 7.03 12.69 -17.03
C GLU A 153 8.11 11.65 -16.71
N THR A 154 7.76 10.45 -16.25
CA THR A 154 8.74 9.43 -15.88
C THR A 154 8.30 8.03 -16.24
N VAL A 155 9.17 7.33 -16.93
CA VAL A 155 9.04 5.95 -17.38
C VAL A 155 10.07 5.12 -16.62
N HIS A 156 9.64 4.03 -15.99
CA HIS A 156 10.51 3.15 -15.22
C HIS A 156 10.60 1.78 -15.89
N THR A 157 11.78 1.18 -15.89
CA THR A 157 12.00 -0.17 -16.41
C THR A 157 13.13 -0.88 -15.68
N ASN A 158 12.99 -2.19 -15.52
CA ASN A 158 14.03 -3.08 -15.02
C ASN A 158 14.69 -3.93 -16.12
N LEU A 159 14.34 -3.68 -17.39
CA LEU A 159 14.86 -4.40 -18.56
C LEU A 159 14.65 -5.93 -18.53
N THR A 160 13.73 -6.45 -17.68
CA THR A 160 13.37 -7.87 -17.76
C THR A 160 12.65 -8.18 -19.06
N GLU A 161 11.89 -7.20 -19.56
CA GLU A 161 11.34 -7.19 -20.90
C GLU A 161 12.08 -6.13 -21.73
N PRO A 162 12.36 -6.40 -23.02
CA PRO A 162 13.04 -5.45 -23.88
C PRO A 162 12.14 -4.26 -24.26
N THR A 163 10.84 -4.35 -24.01
CA THR A 163 9.84 -3.38 -24.44
C THR A 163 9.36 -2.55 -23.24
N VAL A 164 9.29 -1.24 -23.43
CA VAL A 164 8.78 -0.29 -22.43
C VAL A 164 7.67 0.54 -23.06
N THR A 165 6.49 0.53 -22.43
CA THR A 165 5.35 1.32 -22.90
C THR A 165 5.45 2.76 -22.39
N VAL A 166 5.49 3.71 -23.32
CA VAL A 166 5.34 5.14 -23.05
C VAL A 166 3.89 5.52 -23.28
N ARG A 167 3.31 6.24 -22.31
CA ARG A 167 1.96 6.80 -22.42
C ARG A 167 2.04 8.24 -22.90
N LEU A 168 1.20 8.57 -23.88
CA LEU A 168 1.06 9.90 -24.44
C LEU A 168 -0.38 10.40 -24.22
N ALA A 169 -0.52 11.65 -23.80
CA ALA A 169 -1.79 12.33 -23.62
C ALA A 169 -1.98 13.41 -24.70
N ARG A 170 -3.19 13.47 -25.25
CA ARG A 170 -3.65 14.54 -26.13
C ARG A 170 -4.03 15.76 -25.28
N ASP A 171 -3.72 16.96 -25.74
CA ASP A 171 -4.13 18.19 -25.05
C ASP A 171 -5.66 18.35 -25.08
N TRP A 172 -6.26 18.78 -23.96
CA TRP A 172 -7.68 18.60 -23.61
C TRP A 172 -8.68 19.41 -24.44
N TRP A 173 -8.21 20.33 -25.28
CA TRP A 173 -9.05 21.25 -26.05
C TRP A 173 -9.27 20.83 -27.51
N GLN A 174 -8.73 19.69 -27.95
CA GLN A 174 -8.82 19.24 -29.35
C GLN A 174 -9.84 18.12 -29.58
N ASP A 175 -10.42 18.09 -30.79
CA ASP A 175 -11.29 17.01 -31.25
C ASP A 175 -10.51 15.68 -31.27
N HIS A 176 -11.10 14.64 -30.68
CA HIS A 176 -10.46 13.34 -30.39
C HIS A 176 -10.38 12.43 -31.63
N ALA A 177 -10.29 13.01 -32.84
CA ALA A 177 -10.16 12.22 -34.05
C ALA A 177 -8.83 11.46 -34.03
N HIS A 178 -8.91 10.19 -34.42
CA HIS A 178 -7.85 9.20 -34.35
C HIS A 178 -6.50 9.77 -34.82
N THR A 179 -5.54 9.76 -33.90
CA THR A 179 -4.16 10.18 -34.12
C THR A 179 -3.29 8.97 -33.81
N ASP A 180 -3.24 8.03 -34.75
CA ASP A 180 -2.17 7.05 -34.78
C ASP A 180 -1.02 7.67 -35.60
N GLY A 181 0.21 7.27 -35.31
CA GLY A 181 1.36 7.82 -36.03
C GLY A 181 2.67 7.11 -35.70
N ASP A 182 3.74 7.68 -36.22
CA ASP A 182 5.10 7.22 -36.01
C ASP A 182 5.75 7.97 -34.85
N LEU A 183 6.61 7.28 -34.11
CA LEU A 183 7.37 7.83 -33.00
C LEU A 183 8.83 7.42 -33.16
N THR A 184 9.70 8.40 -33.34
CA THR A 184 11.14 8.19 -33.19
C THR A 184 11.56 8.61 -31.80
N TRP A 185 12.53 7.90 -31.24
CA TRP A 185 12.98 8.12 -29.87
C TRP A 185 14.49 8.00 -29.76
N SER A 186 15.05 8.73 -28.80
CA SER A 186 16.46 8.60 -28.42
C SER A 186 16.64 8.72 -26.91
N VAL A 187 17.55 7.94 -26.35
CA VAL A 187 17.88 7.98 -24.92
C VAL A 187 19.35 8.31 -24.69
N ARG A 188 19.61 9.19 -23.72
CA ARG A 188 20.96 9.61 -23.29
C ARG A 188 21.05 9.64 -21.77
N PRO A 189 22.17 9.24 -21.15
CA PRO A 189 22.32 9.35 -19.70
C PRO A 189 22.22 10.81 -19.25
N VAL A 190 21.48 11.04 -18.17
CA VAL A 190 21.37 12.38 -17.58
C VAL A 190 22.74 12.85 -17.11
N GLY A 191 23.18 14.02 -17.55
CA GLY A 191 24.48 14.59 -17.22
C GLY A 191 25.63 14.19 -18.15
N ALA A 192 25.36 13.40 -19.20
CA ALA A 192 26.33 13.07 -20.24
C ALA A 192 25.75 13.32 -21.65
N PRO A 193 25.40 14.57 -22.01
CA PRO A 193 24.73 14.87 -23.29
C PRO A 193 25.56 14.50 -24.52
N GLU A 194 26.89 14.41 -24.38
CA GLU A 194 27.85 14.06 -25.45
C GLU A 194 27.93 12.55 -25.74
N SER A 195 27.29 11.69 -24.94
CA SER A 195 27.28 10.25 -25.22
C SER A 195 26.51 9.94 -26.50
N GLU A 196 26.91 8.92 -27.25
CA GLU A 196 26.11 8.42 -28.36
C GLU A 196 24.72 7.99 -27.86
N PRO A 197 23.64 8.56 -28.42
CA PRO A 197 22.29 8.20 -28.04
C PRO A 197 21.97 6.79 -28.54
N VAL A 198 21.22 6.04 -27.75
CA VAL A 198 20.51 4.87 -28.27
C VAL A 198 19.23 5.37 -28.90
N THR A 199 19.00 5.01 -30.16
CA THR A 199 17.84 5.48 -30.94
C THR A 199 16.96 4.31 -31.37
N GLY A 200 15.67 4.57 -31.57
CA GLY A 200 14.77 3.64 -32.23
C GLY A 200 13.56 4.35 -32.80
N ALA A 201 12.70 3.55 -33.44
CA ALA A 201 11.43 3.99 -33.98
C ALA A 201 10.35 2.96 -33.65
N THR A 202 9.13 3.43 -33.45
CA THR A 202 7.93 2.64 -33.18
C THR A 202 6.71 3.42 -33.68
N THR A 203 5.52 2.87 -33.49
CA THR A 203 4.26 3.59 -33.70
C THR A 203 3.60 3.89 -32.37
N TYR A 204 2.74 4.90 -32.36
CA TYR A 204 1.85 5.16 -31.24
C TYR A 204 0.40 4.98 -31.67
N THR A 205 -0.40 4.34 -30.84
CA THR A 205 -1.81 4.03 -31.12
C THR A 205 -2.67 4.21 -29.89
N GLU A 206 -3.98 4.34 -30.09
CA GLU A 206 -4.92 4.47 -28.98
C GLU A 206 -4.99 3.21 -28.11
N ALA A 207 -4.89 3.40 -26.79
CA ALA A 207 -4.96 2.33 -25.82
C ALA A 207 -6.36 1.69 -25.82
N SER A 208 -6.40 0.37 -25.86
CA SER A 208 -7.65 -0.41 -25.80
C SER A 208 -8.32 -0.44 -24.41
N ASP A 209 -7.73 0.26 -23.43
CA ASP A 209 -8.16 0.27 -22.03
C ASP A 209 -9.27 1.31 -21.73
N GLY A 210 -9.74 2.02 -22.74
CA GLY A 210 -10.81 3.01 -22.62
C GLY A 210 -10.38 4.31 -21.92
N THR A 211 -9.08 4.52 -21.68
CA THR A 211 -8.56 5.75 -21.06
C THR A 211 -8.49 6.92 -22.04
N GLY A 212 -8.55 6.66 -23.34
CA GLY A 212 -8.32 7.65 -24.40
C GLY A 212 -6.86 8.10 -24.52
N LEU A 213 -5.94 7.44 -23.80
CA LEU A 213 -4.50 7.66 -23.93
C LEU A 213 -3.94 6.93 -25.14
N LEU A 214 -2.82 7.42 -25.64
CA LEU A 214 -2.04 6.77 -26.69
C LEU A 214 -0.87 6.00 -26.05
N HIS A 215 -0.55 4.83 -26.57
CA HIS A 215 0.58 4.01 -26.13
C HIS A 215 1.59 3.86 -27.26
N ALA A 216 2.87 3.89 -26.90
CA ALA A 216 3.97 3.57 -27.78
C ALA A 216 4.90 2.59 -27.08
N ASP A 217 5.22 1.48 -27.74
CA ASP A 217 6.09 0.43 -27.19
C ASP A 217 7.52 0.61 -27.73
N LEU A 218 8.44 0.96 -26.84
CA LEU A 218 9.83 1.26 -27.16
C LEU A 218 10.69 0.03 -26.86
N THR A 219 11.39 -0.48 -27.88
CA THR A 219 12.33 -1.60 -27.70
C THR A 219 13.71 -1.09 -27.28
N LEU A 220 14.04 -1.23 -26.00
CA LEU A 220 15.32 -0.83 -25.43
C LEU A 220 16.35 -1.97 -25.51
N PRO A 221 17.65 -1.67 -25.70
CA PRO A 221 18.68 -2.68 -25.61
C PRO A 221 18.89 -3.12 -24.15
N ALA A 222 19.03 -4.43 -23.93
CA ALA A 222 19.25 -5.01 -22.60
C ALA A 222 20.57 -4.58 -21.92
N SER A 223 21.46 -3.89 -22.64
CA SER A 223 22.77 -3.45 -22.15
C SER A 223 22.77 -2.06 -21.51
N LEU A 224 21.62 -1.40 -21.37
CA LEU A 224 21.56 -0.10 -20.68
C LEU A 224 21.93 -0.29 -19.21
N ALA A 225 22.85 0.54 -18.72
CA ALA A 225 23.25 0.53 -17.32
C ALA A 225 22.15 1.15 -16.44
N GLU A 226 22.11 0.75 -15.17
CA GLU A 226 21.24 1.38 -14.16
C GLU A 226 21.50 2.89 -14.07
N GLY A 227 20.42 3.68 -14.03
CA GLY A 227 20.51 5.13 -13.96
C GLY A 227 19.35 5.87 -14.63
N ALA A 228 19.44 7.19 -14.60
CA ALA A 228 18.47 8.08 -15.22
C ALA A 228 18.95 8.50 -16.62
N TYR A 229 18.02 8.49 -17.57
CA TYR A 229 18.21 8.84 -18.97
C TYR A 229 17.19 9.91 -19.39
N THR A 230 17.65 10.89 -20.16
CA THR A 230 16.79 11.77 -20.93
C THR A 230 16.23 10.97 -22.11
N LEU A 231 14.91 10.92 -22.24
CA LEU A 231 14.18 10.28 -23.34
C LEU A 231 13.61 11.38 -24.24
N ASP A 232 14.24 11.60 -25.39
CA ASP A 232 13.76 12.53 -26.41
C ASP A 232 12.87 11.78 -27.39
N LEU A 233 11.69 12.35 -27.64
CA LEU A 233 10.62 11.75 -28.44
C LEU A 233 10.25 12.73 -29.55
N LEU A 234 10.12 12.22 -30.77
CA LEU A 234 9.61 12.95 -31.93
C LEU A 234 8.46 12.15 -32.53
N ALA A 235 7.25 12.62 -32.28
CA ALA A 235 6.03 12.05 -32.84
C ALA A 235 5.71 12.71 -34.19
N SER A 236 5.23 11.93 -35.14
CA SER A 236 4.79 12.38 -36.46
C SER A 236 3.52 11.66 -36.89
N SER A 237 2.58 12.38 -37.51
CA SER A 237 1.36 11.80 -38.09
C SER A 237 0.86 12.69 -39.23
N ASP A 238 0.20 12.07 -40.20
CA ASP A 238 -0.40 12.73 -41.36
C ASP A 238 -1.91 12.76 -41.18
N LEU A 239 -2.47 13.96 -41.00
CA LEU A 239 -3.89 14.15 -40.74
C LEU A 239 -4.61 14.65 -41.99
N PRO A 240 -5.81 14.12 -42.31
CA PRO A 240 -6.52 14.46 -43.56
C PRO A 240 -6.66 15.97 -43.84
N ASP A 241 -6.91 16.78 -42.81
CA ASP A 241 -7.14 18.22 -42.95
C ASP A 241 -5.90 19.10 -42.68
N PHE A 242 -4.85 18.54 -42.09
CA PHE A 242 -3.66 19.31 -41.66
C PHE A 242 -2.38 18.90 -42.38
N GLY A 243 -2.39 17.76 -43.08
CA GLY A 243 -1.21 17.15 -43.65
C GLY A 243 -0.23 16.66 -42.57
N PRO A 244 1.09 16.63 -42.86
CA PRO A 244 2.09 16.12 -41.95
C PRO A 244 2.29 17.09 -40.77
N LEU A 245 2.20 16.53 -39.55
CA LEU A 245 2.45 17.24 -38.31
C LEU A 245 3.49 16.49 -37.49
N GLU A 246 4.38 17.23 -36.84
CA GLU A 246 5.40 16.69 -35.97
C GLU A 246 5.39 17.38 -34.60
N GLN A 247 5.90 16.70 -33.59
CA GLN A 247 6.18 17.32 -32.30
C GLN A 247 7.30 16.60 -31.55
N ALA A 248 8.28 17.39 -31.11
CA ALA A 248 9.31 16.94 -30.19
C ALA A 248 8.93 17.22 -28.72
N PHE A 249 9.24 16.30 -27.83
CA PHE A 249 9.11 16.46 -26.38
C PHE A 249 10.07 15.51 -25.65
N THR A 250 10.32 15.80 -24.37
CA THR A 250 11.26 15.05 -23.54
C THR A 250 10.56 14.44 -22.34
N ALA A 251 10.93 13.22 -21.98
CA ALA A 251 10.54 12.52 -20.77
C ALA A 251 11.77 12.00 -20.02
N LEU A 252 11.59 11.53 -18.78
CA LEU A 252 12.64 10.85 -18.02
C LEU A 252 12.46 9.33 -18.12
N LEU A 253 13.51 8.60 -18.49
CA LEU A 253 13.57 7.15 -18.39
C LEU A 253 14.49 6.77 -17.23
N VAL A 254 14.01 5.94 -16.31
CA VAL A 254 14.80 5.41 -15.20
C VAL A 254 14.95 3.91 -15.39
N VAL A 255 16.19 3.48 -15.61
CA VAL A 255 16.58 2.07 -15.62
C VAL A 255 16.96 1.70 -14.19
N ASP A 256 16.18 0.82 -13.57
CA ASP A 256 16.40 0.32 -12.22
C ASP A 256 16.29 -1.21 -12.23
N THR A 257 17.41 -1.88 -12.00
CA THR A 257 17.48 -3.35 -12.01
C THR A 257 17.61 -3.95 -10.60
N THR A 258 17.53 -3.09 -9.58
CA THR A 258 17.76 -3.46 -8.19
C THR A 258 16.42 -3.63 -7.49
N ALA A 259 16.18 -4.82 -6.91
CA ALA A 259 14.94 -5.08 -6.20
C ALA A 259 14.81 -4.27 -4.91
N PRO A 260 13.60 -3.78 -4.57
CA PRO A 260 13.42 -2.92 -3.41
C PRO A 260 13.66 -3.66 -2.10
N GLU A 261 14.22 -2.98 -1.10
CA GLU A 261 14.45 -3.60 0.20
C GLU A 261 13.19 -3.63 1.08
N VAL A 262 13.04 -4.71 1.87
CA VAL A 262 12.03 -4.84 2.93
C VAL A 262 12.74 -5.18 4.25
N TRP A 263 12.52 -4.38 5.29
CA TRP A 263 13.24 -4.53 6.56
C TRP A 263 12.36 -4.26 7.79
N LYS A 264 12.89 -4.59 8.98
CA LYS A 264 12.21 -4.41 10.28
C LYS A 264 10.83 -5.05 10.33
N VAL A 265 10.65 -6.18 9.65
CA VAL A 265 9.41 -6.96 9.66
C VAL A 265 9.19 -7.53 11.05
N LYS A 266 7.98 -7.31 11.59
CA LYS A 266 7.57 -7.77 12.92
C LYS A 266 6.15 -8.34 12.86
N VAL A 267 6.03 -9.62 13.17
CA VAL A 267 4.78 -10.27 13.56
C VAL A 267 4.58 -10.00 15.05
N ALA A 268 3.38 -9.56 15.44
CA ALA A 268 3.15 -9.10 16.81
C ALA A 268 3.23 -10.22 17.84
N GLU A 269 2.73 -11.42 17.51
CA GLU A 269 2.58 -12.55 18.40
C GLU A 269 2.82 -13.87 17.64
N ASP A 270 3.00 -14.98 18.36
CA ASP A 270 3.13 -16.34 17.80
C ASP A 270 1.79 -17.10 17.77
N LEU A 271 0.73 -16.54 18.37
CA LEU A 271 -0.61 -17.12 18.49
C LEU A 271 -1.67 -16.03 18.57
N PHE A 272 -2.81 -16.24 17.90
CA PHE A 272 -3.96 -15.33 18.00
C PHE A 272 -5.30 -16.09 17.96
N TYR A 273 -6.37 -15.40 18.40
CA TYR A 273 -7.69 -15.98 18.63
C TYR A 273 -8.79 -15.13 17.96
N PRO A 274 -9.39 -15.53 16.82
CA PRO A 274 -10.30 -14.68 16.05
C PRO A 274 -11.73 -14.60 16.66
N ALA A 275 -11.85 -14.71 17.98
CA ALA A 275 -13.10 -14.85 18.72
C ALA A 275 -13.94 -13.55 18.85
N LYS A 276 -13.42 -12.40 18.38
CA LYS A 276 -14.00 -11.05 18.55
C LYS A 276 -14.25 -10.70 20.02
N ASP A 277 -13.31 -10.99 20.90
CA ASP A 277 -13.38 -10.68 22.34
C ASP A 277 -12.38 -9.62 22.79
N THR A 278 -11.75 -8.94 21.84
CA THR A 278 -10.71 -7.90 21.92
C THR A 278 -9.36 -8.36 22.44
N ILE A 279 -9.15 -9.67 22.58
CA ILE A 279 -7.91 -10.24 23.07
C ILE A 279 -7.30 -11.07 21.96
N LEU A 280 -6.24 -10.54 21.35
CA LEU A 280 -5.53 -11.21 20.25
C LEU A 280 -6.48 -11.61 19.11
N ASP A 281 -7.53 -10.81 18.86
CA ASP A 281 -8.51 -11.05 17.78
C ASP A 281 -7.90 -11.01 16.38
N HIS A 282 -6.74 -10.37 16.25
CA HIS A 282 -6.07 -10.15 14.99
C HIS A 282 -4.60 -10.45 15.13
N MET A 283 -4.03 -11.14 14.14
CA MET A 283 -2.59 -11.21 13.97
C MET A 283 -2.13 -9.93 13.27
N ARG A 284 -1.31 -9.13 13.95
CA ARG A 284 -0.79 -7.86 13.40
C ARG A 284 0.59 -8.06 12.82
N LEU A 285 0.81 -7.44 11.67
CA LEU A 285 2.08 -7.43 10.97
C LEU A 285 2.46 -5.98 10.64
N SER A 286 3.74 -5.67 10.76
CA SER A 286 4.28 -4.37 10.37
C SER A 286 5.69 -4.52 9.84
N GLY A 287 6.12 -3.60 8.98
CA GLY A 287 7.48 -3.55 8.49
C GLY A 287 7.78 -2.21 7.84
N ARG A 288 8.94 -2.16 7.17
CA ARG A 288 9.33 -1.07 6.30
C ARG A 288 9.71 -1.60 4.93
N ALA A 289 9.49 -0.77 3.93
CA ALA A 289 9.90 -1.02 2.57
C ALA A 289 10.46 0.27 1.98
N GLU A 290 11.26 0.13 0.93
CA GLU A 290 11.83 1.26 0.20
C GLU A 290 10.75 2.27 -0.24
N LYS A 291 11.12 3.55 -0.32
CA LYS A 291 10.18 4.62 -0.67
C LYS A 291 9.70 4.40 -2.12
N GLY A 292 8.38 4.36 -2.31
CA GLY A 292 7.78 4.12 -3.63
C GLY A 292 7.33 2.68 -3.81
N ALA A 293 8.06 1.70 -3.28
CA ALA A 293 7.77 0.27 -3.49
C ALA A 293 6.41 -0.19 -2.93
N GLU A 294 5.46 -0.54 -3.78
CA GLU A 294 4.17 -1.12 -3.41
C GLU A 294 4.35 -2.39 -2.59
N VAL A 295 3.55 -2.61 -1.54
CA VAL A 295 3.68 -3.76 -0.65
C VAL A 295 2.37 -4.52 -0.59
N THR A 296 2.42 -5.81 -0.92
CA THR A 296 1.34 -6.76 -0.74
C THR A 296 1.70 -7.79 0.32
N VAL A 297 0.70 -8.31 1.04
CA VAL A 297 0.90 -9.32 2.07
C VAL A 297 -0.13 -10.42 1.87
N SER A 298 0.35 -11.64 1.72
CA SER A 298 -0.46 -12.86 1.67
C SER A 298 -0.28 -13.69 2.92
N VAL A 299 -1.33 -14.39 3.32
CA VAL A 299 -1.33 -15.42 4.36
C VAL A 299 -1.17 -16.76 3.69
N LEU A 300 -0.22 -17.56 4.18
CA LEU A 300 0.01 -18.93 3.73
C LEU A 300 -0.34 -19.92 4.84
N ASP A 301 -0.86 -21.08 4.47
CA ASP A 301 -1.05 -22.21 5.38
C ASP A 301 0.29 -22.93 5.69
N ALA A 302 0.22 -24.05 6.40
CA ALA A 302 1.39 -24.83 6.80
C ALA A 302 2.12 -25.49 5.61
N ASP A 303 1.42 -25.73 4.50
CA ASP A 303 1.95 -26.34 3.29
C ASP A 303 2.43 -25.28 2.26
N GLY A 304 2.27 -23.99 2.59
CA GLY A 304 2.63 -22.86 1.72
C GLY A 304 1.52 -22.45 0.75
N GLY A 305 0.33 -23.03 0.88
CA GLY A 305 -0.86 -22.67 0.09
C GLY A 305 -1.37 -21.28 0.47
N HIS A 306 -1.83 -20.52 -0.53
CA HIS A 306 -2.42 -19.20 -0.31
C HIS A 306 -3.79 -19.29 0.38
N VAL A 307 -3.97 -18.47 1.41
CA VAL A 307 -5.15 -18.49 2.31
C VAL A 307 -5.93 -17.19 2.25
N ALA A 308 -5.24 -16.06 2.25
CA ALA A 308 -5.85 -14.73 2.20
C ALA A 308 -4.87 -13.65 1.72
N ALA A 309 -5.33 -12.67 0.96
CA ALA A 309 -4.61 -11.43 0.69
C ALA A 309 -5.05 -10.33 1.66
N LEU A 310 -4.09 -9.53 2.15
CA LEU A 310 -4.36 -8.50 3.16
C LEU A 310 -4.16 -7.10 2.61
N ASP A 311 -5.11 -6.23 2.95
CA ASP A 311 -4.95 -4.78 2.75
C ASP A 311 -3.79 -4.24 3.59
N VAL A 312 -2.87 -3.54 2.95
CA VAL A 312 -1.72 -2.93 3.62
C VAL A 312 -1.97 -1.43 3.78
N ARG A 313 -1.90 -0.93 5.03
CA ARG A 313 -1.89 0.51 5.30
C ARG A 313 -0.46 1.01 5.30
N ARG A 314 -0.13 1.89 4.36
CA ARG A 314 1.20 2.46 4.20
C ARG A 314 1.28 3.92 4.66
N THR A 315 2.43 4.31 5.19
CA THR A 315 2.82 5.67 5.54
C THR A 315 4.31 5.87 5.21
N ARG A 316 4.60 6.57 4.10
CA ARG A 316 5.97 6.74 3.56
C ARG A 316 6.70 5.39 3.41
N ASP A 317 7.68 5.11 4.26
CA ASP A 317 8.51 3.89 4.30
C ASP A 317 7.92 2.80 5.20
N GLN A 318 6.93 3.10 6.03
CA GLN A 318 6.33 2.14 6.96
C GLN A 318 5.02 1.57 6.43
N TRP A 319 4.78 0.29 6.71
CA TRP A 319 3.52 -0.36 6.41
C TRP A 319 3.04 -1.23 7.58
N THR A 320 1.72 -1.39 7.67
CA THR A 320 1.04 -2.17 8.71
C THR A 320 -0.17 -2.89 8.12
N THR A 321 -0.44 -4.09 8.60
CA THR A 321 -1.66 -4.84 8.29
C THR A 321 -2.07 -5.71 9.48
N ALA A 322 -3.28 -6.26 9.42
CA ALA A 322 -3.79 -7.16 10.45
C ALA A 322 -4.74 -8.19 9.82
N TRP A 323 -4.49 -9.46 10.11
CA TRP A 323 -5.36 -10.55 9.72
C TRP A 323 -6.29 -10.92 10.86
N ASN A 324 -7.59 -11.10 10.58
CA ASN A 324 -8.60 -11.47 11.57
C ASN A 324 -8.93 -12.98 11.55
N GLY A 325 -8.13 -13.79 10.86
CA GLY A 325 -8.35 -15.22 10.71
C GLY A 325 -9.36 -15.63 9.64
N ARG A 326 -9.82 -14.70 8.77
CA ARG A 326 -10.75 -15.04 7.68
C ARG A 326 -10.04 -15.28 6.36
N LEU A 327 -10.54 -16.25 5.62
CA LEU A 327 -10.14 -16.52 4.24
C LEU A 327 -10.61 -15.38 3.33
N ASP A 328 -10.05 -15.33 2.12
CA ASP A 328 -10.65 -14.54 1.06
C ASP A 328 -12.05 -15.06 0.73
N GLU A 329 -12.92 -14.15 0.32
CA GLU A 329 -14.24 -14.52 -0.17
C GLU A 329 -14.02 -15.28 -1.48
N ILE A 330 -14.40 -16.57 -1.51
CA ILE A 330 -14.46 -17.30 -2.77
C ILE A 330 -15.64 -16.67 -3.51
N ASP A 331 -15.36 -15.84 -4.52
CA ASP A 331 -16.35 -15.32 -5.45
C ASP A 331 -16.98 -16.49 -6.22
N GLN A 332 -17.89 -17.23 -5.57
CA GLN A 332 -18.90 -17.99 -6.27
C GLN A 332 -19.97 -17.02 -6.73
N VAL A 333 -19.80 -16.57 -7.98
CA VAL A 333 -20.87 -16.15 -8.89
C VAL A 333 -21.81 -15.09 -8.30
N ASP A 334 -21.46 -13.83 -8.49
CA ASP A 334 -22.31 -12.94 -9.29
C ASP A 334 -21.44 -11.80 -9.83
N GLN A 335 -21.43 -11.69 -11.17
CA GLN A 335 -20.92 -10.51 -11.87
C GLN A 335 -21.84 -9.34 -11.54
N ASP A 336 -21.48 -8.55 -10.53
CA ASP A 336 -22.00 -7.19 -10.46
C ASP A 336 -21.27 -6.36 -11.53
N ALA A 337 -22.05 -5.92 -12.52
CA ALA A 337 -21.65 -5.27 -13.76
C ALA A 337 -21.09 -3.84 -13.60
N ASP A 338 -20.77 -3.42 -12.38
CA ASP A 338 -20.25 -2.10 -12.09
C ASP A 338 -18.81 -2.27 -11.62
N GLY A 339 -17.84 -1.96 -12.48
CA GLY A 339 -16.39 -2.10 -12.28
C GLY A 339 -15.82 -1.33 -11.08
N ALA A 340 -16.29 -1.64 -9.88
CA ALA A 340 -15.77 -1.18 -8.62
C ALA A 340 -14.48 -1.97 -8.31
N PRO A 341 -13.41 -1.30 -7.85
CA PRO A 341 -12.16 -1.97 -7.54
C PRO A 341 -12.36 -3.02 -6.44
N ALA A 342 -11.76 -4.20 -6.64
CA ALA A 342 -11.84 -5.38 -5.78
C ALA A 342 -11.92 -5.03 -4.28
N ALA A 343 -13.11 -5.20 -3.70
CA ALA A 343 -13.42 -4.71 -2.37
C ALA A 343 -13.01 -5.71 -1.27
N ARG A 344 -11.94 -5.39 -0.53
CA ARG A 344 -11.68 -5.85 0.87
C ARG A 344 -11.49 -7.36 1.06
N ALA A 345 -10.44 -7.91 0.45
CA ALA A 345 -9.94 -9.27 0.70
C ALA A 345 -9.56 -9.46 2.20
N GLY A 346 -9.76 -10.67 2.74
CA GLY A 346 -9.44 -11.01 4.14
C GLY A 346 -10.38 -10.52 5.27
N ARG A 347 -11.52 -9.87 5.00
CA ARG A 347 -12.49 -9.46 6.07
C ARG A 347 -13.82 -10.21 6.10
N LYS A 348 -14.24 -10.83 4.99
CA LYS A 348 -15.61 -11.33 4.80
C LYS A 348 -15.73 -12.84 4.62
N GLY A 349 -14.68 -13.53 4.17
CA GLY A 349 -14.70 -14.97 3.95
C GLY A 349 -14.90 -15.80 5.24
N PRO A 350 -15.06 -17.12 5.10
CA PRO A 350 -15.19 -18.04 6.23
C PRO A 350 -13.98 -17.97 7.16
N MET A 351 -14.17 -18.43 8.40
CA MET A 351 -13.07 -18.51 9.37
C MET A 351 -12.08 -19.59 8.91
N ALA A 352 -10.79 -19.26 8.87
CA ALA A 352 -9.74 -20.24 8.63
C ALA A 352 -9.71 -21.28 9.75
N GLU A 353 -9.36 -22.52 9.42
CA GLU A 353 -9.25 -23.62 10.37
C GLU A 353 -8.16 -23.35 11.43
N GLU A 354 -8.25 -24.03 12.58
CA GLU A 354 -7.15 -23.98 13.55
C GLU A 354 -5.90 -24.61 12.94
N GLY A 355 -4.75 -23.93 13.06
CA GLY A 355 -3.56 -24.36 12.34
C GLY A 355 -2.36 -23.46 12.51
N THR A 356 -1.32 -23.78 11.74
CA THR A 356 -0.09 -22.99 11.63
C THR A 356 -0.12 -22.25 10.31
N TYR A 357 0.22 -20.97 10.34
CA TYR A 357 0.19 -20.05 9.20
C TYR A 357 1.48 -19.22 9.17
N SER A 358 1.76 -18.59 8.03
CA SER A 358 2.82 -17.59 7.89
C SER A 358 2.36 -16.46 6.97
N PHE A 359 3.06 -15.33 6.98
CA PHE A 359 2.88 -14.28 5.98
C PHE A 359 3.98 -14.34 4.93
N LEU A 360 3.61 -14.10 3.68
CA LEU A 360 4.49 -13.78 2.56
C LEU A 360 4.31 -12.31 2.22
N ILE A 361 5.40 -11.55 2.31
CA ILE A 361 5.40 -10.12 1.98
C ILE A 361 6.07 -9.97 0.63
N GLN A 362 5.43 -9.28 -0.31
CA GLN A 362 6.03 -8.93 -1.60
C GLN A 362 6.06 -7.42 -1.73
N ALA A 363 7.22 -6.87 -2.09
CA ALA A 363 7.39 -5.46 -2.40
C ALA A 363 7.79 -5.31 -3.88
N THR A 364 7.13 -4.39 -4.59
CA THR A 364 7.35 -4.11 -6.01
C THR A 364 7.66 -2.63 -6.19
N ASP A 365 8.78 -2.27 -6.83
CA ASP A 365 9.09 -0.86 -7.13
C ASP A 365 8.38 -0.36 -8.41
N ALA A 366 8.67 0.89 -8.79
CA ALA A 366 8.07 1.48 -9.99
C ALA A 366 8.62 0.88 -11.30
N ALA A 367 9.81 0.28 -11.27
CA ALA A 367 10.43 -0.41 -12.41
C ALA A 367 9.96 -1.86 -12.56
N GLY A 368 9.18 -2.37 -11.59
CA GLY A 368 8.65 -3.72 -11.58
C GLY A 368 9.56 -4.74 -10.89
N ASN A 369 10.66 -4.34 -10.25
CA ASN A 369 11.48 -5.27 -9.49
C ASN A 369 10.74 -5.72 -8.24
N THR A 370 10.88 -7.00 -7.89
CA THR A 370 10.15 -7.61 -6.78
C THR A 370 11.09 -8.21 -5.75
N THR A 371 10.77 -8.01 -4.47
CA THR A 371 11.39 -8.67 -3.33
C THR A 371 10.33 -9.40 -2.52
N THR A 372 10.61 -10.67 -2.20
CA THR A 372 9.70 -11.50 -1.40
C THR A 372 10.34 -11.89 -0.07
N VAL A 373 9.65 -11.63 1.03
CA VAL A 373 10.12 -11.91 2.40
C VAL A 373 9.10 -12.79 3.13
N PRO A 374 9.42 -14.06 3.42
CA PRO A 374 8.60 -14.89 4.29
C PRO A 374 8.80 -14.51 5.75
N THR A 375 7.78 -14.71 6.56
CA THR A 375 7.83 -14.52 8.02
C THR A 375 7.95 -15.85 8.76
N SER A 376 8.30 -15.79 10.05
CA SER A 376 8.17 -16.94 10.94
C SER A 376 6.72 -17.37 11.08
N SER A 377 6.49 -18.66 11.27
CA SER A 377 5.14 -19.20 11.45
C SER A 377 4.50 -18.78 12.78
N PHE A 378 3.17 -18.72 12.78
CA PHE A 378 2.32 -18.44 13.94
C PHE A 378 1.09 -19.35 13.93
N ARG A 379 0.39 -19.42 15.07
CA ARG A 379 -0.78 -20.29 15.25
C ARG A 379 -2.09 -19.52 15.27
N LEU A 380 -3.13 -20.12 14.71
CA LEU A 380 -4.51 -19.70 14.84
C LEU A 380 -5.25 -20.72 15.71
N SER A 381 -5.94 -20.25 16.76
CA SER A 381 -6.88 -21.07 17.53
C SER A 381 -8.21 -20.36 17.71
N HIS A 382 -9.31 -21.08 17.61
CA HIS A 382 -10.68 -20.61 17.85
C HIS A 382 -11.03 -20.53 19.34
N GLY A 383 -10.04 -20.72 20.22
CA GLY A 383 -10.20 -20.53 21.66
C GLY A 383 -10.88 -19.19 21.98
N LYS A 384 -11.71 -19.18 23.03
CA LYS A 384 -12.43 -17.98 23.48
C LYS A 384 -12.21 -17.71 24.95
N VAL A 385 -12.13 -16.44 25.32
CA VAL A 385 -11.95 -16.11 26.73
C VAL A 385 -13.23 -16.41 27.51
N ARG A 386 -13.10 -17.20 28.58
CA ARG A 386 -14.20 -17.56 29.48
C ARG A 386 -13.89 -17.16 30.91
N HIS A 387 -14.88 -16.55 31.58
CA HIS A 387 -14.78 -16.21 32.99
C HIS A 387 -15.11 -17.43 33.87
N ARG A 388 -14.09 -18.08 34.42
CA ARG A 388 -14.21 -19.36 35.16
C ARG A 388 -13.44 -19.35 36.47
N TRP A 389 -13.75 -20.31 37.33
CA TRP A 389 -12.96 -20.60 38.52
C TRP A 389 -11.74 -21.43 38.16
N VAL A 390 -10.56 -20.95 38.52
CA VAL A 390 -9.31 -21.70 38.47
C VAL A 390 -8.93 -22.12 39.87
N THR A 391 -8.49 -23.37 40.04
CA THR A 391 -8.08 -23.92 41.33
C THR A 391 -6.65 -24.45 41.24
N LEU A 392 -5.73 -23.84 41.98
CA LEU A 392 -4.37 -24.34 42.17
C LEU A 392 -4.34 -25.23 43.41
N LYS A 393 -3.78 -26.44 43.27
CA LYS A 393 -3.50 -27.34 44.40
C LYS A 393 -2.01 -27.28 44.70
N LEU A 394 -1.66 -26.80 45.87
CA LEU A 394 -0.29 -26.43 46.22
C LEU A 394 0.15 -27.17 47.48
N LYS A 395 1.36 -27.72 47.49
CA LYS A 395 1.93 -28.32 48.69
C LYS A 395 2.48 -27.23 49.60
N PRO A 396 2.23 -27.28 50.93
CA PRO A 396 2.68 -26.24 51.84
C PRO A 396 4.17 -25.91 51.76
N GLN A 397 5.04 -26.91 51.55
CA GLN A 397 6.48 -26.66 51.41
C GLN A 397 6.85 -25.88 50.15
N ASP A 398 6.18 -26.13 49.03
CA ASP A 398 6.51 -25.53 47.73
C ASP A 398 6.11 -24.06 47.66
N VAL A 399 5.24 -23.62 48.56
CA VAL A 399 4.70 -22.25 48.62
C VAL A 399 5.06 -21.54 49.92
N LEU A 400 5.96 -22.11 50.73
CA LEU A 400 6.44 -21.50 51.96
C LEU A 400 7.45 -20.39 51.63
N LEU A 401 7.20 -19.18 52.10
CA LEU A 401 8.06 -18.02 51.87
C LEU A 401 8.88 -17.67 53.10
N ASP A 402 8.24 -17.66 54.28
CA ASP A 402 8.89 -17.25 55.53
C ASP A 402 8.23 -17.92 56.74
N THR A 403 8.94 -17.95 57.86
CA THR A 403 8.47 -18.53 59.13
C THR A 403 8.88 -17.67 60.32
N SER A 404 7.93 -17.44 61.23
CA SER A 404 8.20 -16.90 62.57
C SER A 404 7.84 -17.95 63.61
N VAL A 405 8.84 -18.43 64.34
CA VAL A 405 8.68 -19.53 65.31
C VAL A 405 9.27 -19.11 66.65
N GLY A 406 8.43 -19.11 67.68
CA GLY A 406 8.89 -18.87 69.04
C GLY A 406 9.70 -20.05 69.59
N ARG A 407 10.53 -19.79 70.61
CA ARG A 407 11.48 -20.77 71.17
C ARG A 407 10.84 -22.08 71.65
N CYS A 408 9.55 -22.05 72.04
CA CYS A 408 8.82 -23.22 72.53
C CYS A 408 8.01 -23.92 71.42
N SER A 409 8.18 -23.51 70.17
CA SER A 409 7.40 -23.99 69.04
C SER A 409 8.32 -24.55 67.96
N ARG A 410 7.73 -25.28 67.02
CA ARG A 410 8.43 -25.77 65.84
C ARG A 410 7.51 -25.86 64.63
N ILE A 411 8.09 -25.64 63.46
CA ILE A 411 7.45 -26.01 62.19
C ILE A 411 8.25 -27.19 61.63
N ALA A 412 7.64 -28.37 61.65
CA ALA A 412 8.26 -29.57 61.11
C ALA A 412 8.00 -29.67 59.60
N ARG A 413 9.06 -30.05 58.87
CA ARG A 413 9.02 -30.26 57.41
C ARG A 413 8.14 -31.42 56.96
N LYS A 414 7.54 -32.20 57.86
CA LYS A 414 6.61 -33.27 57.50
C LYS A 414 5.45 -33.28 58.50
N SER A 415 4.24 -33.48 57.98
CA SER A 415 3.07 -33.77 58.80
C SER A 415 3.25 -35.11 59.54
N THR A 416 2.67 -35.22 60.74
CA THR A 416 2.54 -36.48 61.47
C THR A 416 1.59 -37.49 60.79
N HIS A 417 0.71 -37.02 59.91
CA HIS A 417 -0.05 -37.86 58.98
C HIS A 417 0.77 -38.34 57.78
N GLY A 418 2.01 -37.85 57.60
CA GLY A 418 2.90 -38.25 56.52
C GLY A 418 2.57 -37.56 55.18
N GLY A 419 3.39 -37.86 54.17
CA GLY A 419 3.24 -37.34 52.82
C GLY A 419 4.28 -36.28 52.43
N ARG A 420 4.71 -36.32 51.17
CA ARG A 420 5.68 -35.38 50.59
C ARG A 420 5.08 -33.97 50.47
N GLY A 421 5.87 -32.95 50.78
CA GLY A 421 5.47 -31.53 50.66
C GLY A 421 4.54 -31.02 51.78
N THR A 422 4.25 -31.83 52.80
CA THR A 422 3.38 -31.49 53.93
C THR A 422 4.12 -30.71 55.02
N LEU A 423 3.42 -30.02 55.91
CA LEU A 423 4.01 -29.30 57.06
C LEU A 423 3.27 -29.60 58.35
N SER A 424 3.94 -29.47 59.49
CA SER A 424 3.30 -29.53 60.82
C SER A 424 3.68 -28.30 61.62
N LEU A 425 2.70 -27.52 62.04
CA LEU A 425 2.89 -26.39 62.95
C LEU A 425 2.62 -26.89 64.37
N GLN A 426 3.55 -26.69 65.28
CA GLN A 426 3.46 -27.20 66.64
C GLN A 426 3.86 -26.12 67.65
N SER A 427 2.94 -25.83 68.57
CA SER A 427 3.15 -25.00 69.74
C SER A 427 3.18 -25.85 71.01
N GLN A 428 3.79 -25.33 72.07
CA GLN A 428 3.75 -25.92 73.41
C GLN A 428 2.89 -25.08 74.35
N THR A 429 2.23 -25.74 75.31
CA THR A 429 1.41 -25.09 76.36
C THR A 429 2.26 -24.49 77.48
N ARG A 430 3.42 -25.10 77.79
CA ARG A 430 4.32 -24.66 78.86
C ARG A 430 5.51 -23.94 78.25
N CYS A 431 5.44 -22.61 78.18
CA CYS A 431 6.54 -21.75 77.75
C CYS A 431 6.78 -20.67 78.79
N ARG A 432 8.05 -20.37 79.09
CA ARG A 432 8.43 -19.36 80.09
C ARG A 432 7.91 -17.96 79.72
N ASP A 433 7.78 -17.67 78.43
CA ASP A 433 7.12 -16.48 77.89
C ASP A 433 6.04 -16.92 76.88
N PRO A 434 4.74 -16.63 77.13
CA PRO A 434 3.65 -16.98 76.22
C PRO A 434 3.85 -16.48 74.79
N ARG A 435 4.54 -15.34 74.60
CA ARG A 435 4.85 -14.79 73.27
C ARG A 435 5.78 -15.68 72.47
N GLN A 436 6.54 -16.58 73.11
CA GLN A 436 7.45 -17.54 72.47
C GLN A 436 6.77 -18.88 72.15
N SER A 437 5.45 -18.98 72.35
CA SER A 437 4.67 -20.19 72.00
C SER A 437 4.05 -20.15 70.60
N HIS A 438 4.38 -19.18 69.74
CA HIS A 438 3.78 -19.07 68.41
C HIS A 438 4.52 -19.93 67.37
N ALA A 439 3.79 -20.48 66.40
CA ALA A 439 4.33 -21.02 65.15
C ALA A 439 3.54 -20.41 64.00
N VAL A 440 4.20 -19.63 63.15
CA VAL A 440 3.61 -18.87 62.06
C VAL A 440 4.40 -19.10 60.78
N ALA A 441 3.70 -19.35 59.68
CA ALA A 441 4.27 -19.48 58.35
C ALA A 441 3.54 -18.56 57.36
N LEU A 442 4.31 -17.86 56.53
CA LEU A 442 3.85 -17.09 55.40
C LEU A 442 4.00 -17.93 54.12
N PHE A 443 2.95 -17.93 53.32
CA PHE A 443 2.89 -18.65 52.06
C PHE A 443 2.50 -17.72 50.91
N GLY A 444 2.92 -18.07 49.70
CA GLY A 444 2.58 -17.32 48.49
C GLY A 444 2.53 -18.16 47.24
N ALA A 445 1.67 -17.77 46.30
CA ALA A 445 1.50 -18.47 45.04
C ALA A 445 1.23 -17.49 43.90
N TYR A 446 1.93 -17.70 42.78
CA TYR A 446 1.59 -17.04 41.53
C TYR A 446 0.28 -17.61 40.96
N LEU A 447 -0.54 -16.73 40.42
CA LEU A 447 -1.77 -17.05 39.72
C LEU A 447 -1.47 -17.30 38.22
N PRO A 448 -2.30 -18.11 37.54
CA PRO A 448 -2.22 -18.28 36.09
C PRO A 448 -2.59 -16.98 35.40
N ASP A 449 -2.07 -16.75 34.19
CA ASP A 449 -2.38 -15.53 33.42
C ASP A 449 -3.88 -15.38 33.18
N SER A 450 -4.33 -14.13 33.18
CA SER A 450 -5.72 -13.80 32.93
C SER A 450 -5.85 -12.64 31.95
N TYR A 451 -6.75 -12.83 30.99
CA TYR A 451 -6.98 -11.96 29.85
C TYR A 451 -8.37 -11.33 29.96
N PRO A 452 -8.56 -10.24 30.74
CA PRO A 452 -9.85 -9.59 30.84
C PRO A 452 -10.18 -8.86 29.52
N PRO A 453 -11.41 -8.97 29.00
CA PRO A 453 -11.78 -8.32 27.75
C PRO A 453 -11.80 -6.79 27.93
N SER A 454 -10.96 -6.11 27.15
CA SER A 454 -10.81 -4.65 27.20
C SER A 454 -12.07 -3.91 26.72
N SER A 455 -12.78 -4.47 25.74
CA SER A 455 -14.04 -3.95 25.17
C SER A 455 -15.15 -3.66 26.18
N ARG A 456 -15.15 -4.34 27.34
CA ARG A 456 -16.22 -4.20 28.35
C ARG A 456 -15.85 -3.26 29.49
N GLY A 457 -14.74 -2.51 29.38
CA GLY A 457 -14.22 -1.67 30.47
C GLY A 457 -13.80 -2.48 31.71
N ILE A 458 -13.59 -3.79 31.56
CA ILE A 458 -13.25 -4.69 32.66
C ILE A 458 -11.74 -4.63 32.86
N THR A 459 -11.29 -3.90 33.88
CA THR A 459 -9.87 -3.81 34.26
C THR A 459 -9.43 -4.91 35.24
N ARG A 460 -10.39 -5.68 35.79
CA ARG A 460 -10.11 -6.68 36.83
C ARG A 460 -9.75 -8.03 36.22
N ARG A 461 -8.48 -8.41 36.34
CA ARG A 461 -7.95 -9.72 35.92
C ARG A 461 -8.46 -10.88 36.78
N TYR A 462 -8.60 -10.66 38.09
CA TYR A 462 -8.97 -11.71 39.04
C TYR A 462 -10.07 -11.24 40.00
N GLU A 463 -10.97 -12.15 40.36
CA GLU A 463 -12.03 -11.91 41.33
C GLU A 463 -12.14 -13.06 42.33
N ARG A 464 -12.70 -12.76 43.51
CA ARG A 464 -13.09 -13.78 44.50
C ARG A 464 -11.96 -14.75 44.90
N PRO A 465 -10.72 -14.28 45.18
CA PRO A 465 -9.67 -15.17 45.67
C PRO A 465 -10.12 -15.86 46.97
N GLN A 466 -9.84 -17.15 47.04
CA GLN A 466 -10.12 -18.02 48.17
C GLN A 466 -8.98 -19.03 48.35
N VAL A 467 -8.21 -18.90 49.43
CA VAL A 467 -7.28 -19.93 49.87
C VAL A 467 -8.03 -20.85 50.83
N SER A 468 -8.07 -22.14 50.51
CA SER A 468 -8.58 -23.17 51.43
C SER A 468 -7.42 -24.03 51.90
N LEU A 469 -7.52 -24.48 53.14
CA LEU A 469 -6.51 -25.28 53.81
C LEU A 469 -7.00 -26.72 53.90
N VAL A 470 -6.18 -27.69 53.48
CA VAL A 470 -6.45 -29.11 53.69
C VAL A 470 -5.53 -29.61 54.80
N GLY A 471 -6.09 -30.06 55.91
CA GLY A 471 -5.34 -30.44 57.10
C GLY A 471 -6.22 -30.65 58.33
N GLY A 472 -5.60 -30.83 59.49
CA GLY A 472 -6.28 -31.05 60.77
C GLY A 472 -5.30 -31.14 61.94
N PRO A 473 -5.78 -31.40 63.17
CA PRO A 473 -4.93 -31.67 64.32
C PRO A 473 -3.90 -32.76 64.02
N ALA A 474 -2.66 -32.58 64.49
CA ALA A 474 -1.63 -33.62 64.36
C ALA A 474 -2.06 -34.92 65.07
N LYS A 475 -1.62 -36.10 64.59
CA LYS A 475 -1.99 -37.42 65.14
C LYS A 475 -1.83 -37.53 66.66
N ASN A 476 -0.74 -36.95 67.17
CA ASN A 476 -0.38 -36.98 68.60
C ASN A 476 -0.58 -35.59 69.26
N GLY A 477 -1.47 -34.78 68.71
CA GLY A 477 -1.79 -33.44 69.20
C GLY A 477 -3.15 -33.37 69.92
N PRO A 478 -3.42 -32.29 70.66
CA PRO A 478 -4.74 -32.05 71.25
C PRO A 478 -5.83 -32.03 70.17
N ARG A 479 -6.96 -32.70 70.39
CA ARG A 479 -8.11 -32.64 69.46
C ARG A 479 -8.70 -31.23 69.33
N SER A 480 -8.48 -30.38 70.33
CA SER A 480 -8.84 -28.95 70.35
C SER A 480 -7.85 -28.06 69.57
N SER A 481 -6.84 -28.63 68.91
CA SER A 481 -5.87 -27.88 68.11
C SER A 481 -6.58 -27.07 67.03
N TYR A 482 -6.05 -25.87 66.81
CA TYR A 482 -6.53 -24.92 65.83
C TYR A 482 -5.39 -24.37 64.98
N ALA A 483 -5.73 -23.94 63.78
CA ALA A 483 -4.88 -23.08 62.96
C ALA A 483 -5.63 -21.80 62.63
N VAL A 484 -4.96 -20.67 62.66
CA VAL A 484 -5.50 -19.37 62.25
C VAL A 484 -4.91 -19.03 60.90
N MET A 485 -5.76 -18.74 59.92
CA MET A 485 -5.33 -18.31 58.59
C MET A 485 -5.90 -16.94 58.25
N GLY A 486 -5.14 -16.17 57.48
CA GLY A 486 -5.59 -14.92 56.88
C GLY A 486 -4.69 -14.52 55.71
N TYR A 487 -5.10 -13.49 54.98
CA TYR A 487 -4.37 -12.96 53.84
C TYR A 487 -3.47 -11.83 54.26
N VAL A 488 -2.39 -11.65 53.51
CA VAL A 488 -1.44 -10.56 53.67
C VAL A 488 -1.53 -9.68 52.42
N ASP A 489 -1.77 -8.39 52.61
CA ASP A 489 -1.76 -7.42 51.49
C ASP A 489 -0.36 -6.86 51.22
N SER A 490 -0.23 -5.97 50.24
CA SER A 490 1.05 -5.36 49.85
C SER A 490 1.64 -4.40 50.89
N LYS A 491 0.93 -4.16 52.00
CA LYS A 491 1.37 -3.34 53.14
C LYS A 491 1.59 -4.20 54.39
N ASP A 492 1.77 -5.51 54.22
CA ASP A 492 1.92 -6.52 55.27
C ASP A 492 0.76 -6.58 56.26
N ARG A 493 -0.44 -6.12 55.87
CA ARG A 493 -1.60 -6.12 56.77
C ARG A 493 -2.30 -7.47 56.71
N PHE A 494 -2.39 -8.12 57.86
CA PHE A 494 -3.14 -9.35 58.05
C PHE A 494 -4.65 -9.08 58.15
N LYS A 495 -5.45 -9.70 57.27
CA LYS A 495 -6.92 -9.64 57.30
C LYS A 495 -7.54 -10.98 56.94
N GLY A 496 -8.86 -11.10 57.13
CA GLY A 496 -9.59 -12.32 56.76
C GLY A 496 -9.31 -13.48 57.71
N ARG A 497 -8.97 -13.13 58.95
CA ARG A 497 -8.70 -14.05 60.03
C ARG A 497 -9.83 -15.07 60.13
N ARG A 498 -9.49 -16.33 59.94
CA ARG A 498 -10.37 -17.47 60.15
C ARG A 498 -9.67 -18.50 61.01
N VAL A 499 -10.36 -19.00 62.03
CA VAL A 499 -9.87 -20.07 62.89
C VAL A 499 -10.42 -21.38 62.36
N PHE A 500 -9.54 -22.33 62.07
CA PHE A 500 -9.86 -23.67 61.63
C PHE A 500 -9.74 -24.62 62.80
N ARG A 501 -10.87 -25.27 63.12
CA ARG A 501 -11.03 -26.33 64.10
C ARG A 501 -11.80 -27.44 63.41
N GLY A 502 -11.47 -28.69 63.73
CA GLY A 502 -12.17 -29.84 63.16
C GLY A 502 -11.23 -30.92 62.67
N PRO A 503 -11.77 -32.04 62.17
CA PRO A 503 -10.98 -33.18 61.76
C PRO A 503 -10.11 -32.89 60.54
N TRP A 504 -9.24 -33.85 60.22
CA TRP A 504 -8.45 -33.87 59.00
C TRP A 504 -9.35 -33.76 57.76
N GLY A 505 -9.34 -32.62 57.06
CA GLY A 505 -10.28 -32.33 55.99
C GLY A 505 -9.99 -31.03 55.25
N THR A 506 -10.91 -30.61 54.38
CA THR A 506 -10.80 -29.33 53.67
C THR A 506 -11.53 -28.24 54.45
N HIS A 507 -10.81 -27.17 54.77
CA HIS A 507 -11.28 -26.02 55.52
C HIS A 507 -11.27 -24.79 54.60
N ALA A 508 -12.45 -24.29 54.25
CA ALA A 508 -12.59 -23.17 53.33
C ALA A 508 -12.16 -21.85 53.98
N GLY A 509 -11.27 -21.08 53.33
CA GLY A 509 -10.94 -19.72 53.78
C GLY A 509 -12.02 -18.69 53.43
N VAL A 510 -11.73 -17.43 53.75
CA VAL A 510 -12.59 -16.29 53.41
C VAL A 510 -12.52 -16.00 51.91
N VAL A 511 -13.67 -15.76 51.28
CA VAL A 511 -13.78 -15.33 49.88
C VAL A 511 -13.86 -13.80 49.84
N TYR A 512 -12.99 -13.17 49.09
CA TYR A 512 -12.97 -11.70 48.99
C TYR A 512 -13.54 -11.18 47.68
N LYS A 513 -14.55 -10.32 47.74
CA LYS A 513 -15.14 -9.71 46.53
C LYS A 513 -14.19 -8.73 45.81
N LYS A 514 -13.23 -8.12 46.52
CA LYS A 514 -12.31 -7.12 45.97
C LYS A 514 -10.92 -7.71 45.68
N PRO A 515 -10.23 -7.27 44.60
CA PRO A 515 -8.99 -7.89 44.13
C PRO A 515 -7.73 -7.46 44.90
N TYR A 516 -7.81 -6.59 45.92
CA TYR A 516 -6.62 -6.09 46.65
C TYR A 516 -5.73 -7.18 47.29
N TRP A 517 -6.23 -8.42 47.38
CA TRP A 517 -5.49 -9.59 47.86
C TRP A 517 -4.69 -10.30 46.78
N VAL A 518 -4.89 -9.92 45.52
CA VAL A 518 -4.10 -10.33 44.37
C VAL A 518 -3.16 -9.17 44.04
N GLN A 519 -1.87 -9.43 44.12
CA GLN A 519 -0.81 -8.44 43.99
C GLN A 519 -0.05 -8.66 42.68
N LEU A 520 0.46 -7.59 42.07
CA LEU A 520 1.34 -7.69 40.91
C LEU A 520 2.80 -7.68 41.39
N ASP A 521 3.52 -8.74 41.09
CA ASP A 521 4.97 -8.73 41.15
C ASP A 521 5.49 -7.94 39.93
N LYS A 522 5.91 -6.70 40.16
CA LYS A 522 6.38 -5.81 39.08
C LYS A 522 7.64 -6.32 38.39
N LYS A 523 8.46 -7.13 39.08
CA LYS A 523 9.70 -7.68 38.51
C LYS A 523 9.40 -8.90 37.65
N ALA A 524 8.55 -9.79 38.14
CA ALA A 524 8.18 -11.01 37.41
C ALA A 524 7.04 -10.79 36.39
N GLY A 525 6.33 -9.65 36.44
CA GLY A 525 5.16 -9.39 35.60
C GLY A 525 3.95 -10.27 35.93
N ARG A 526 3.96 -10.99 37.06
CA ARG A 526 2.96 -12.01 37.42
C ARG A 526 2.16 -11.63 38.65
N TYR A 527 0.90 -12.05 38.66
CA TYR A 527 0.02 -11.84 39.81
C TYR A 527 0.19 -12.94 40.85
N TYR A 528 0.12 -12.60 42.14
CA TYR A 528 0.26 -13.55 43.24
C TYR A 528 -0.69 -13.25 44.40
N VAL A 529 -0.87 -14.23 45.29
CA VAL A 529 -1.62 -14.10 46.55
C VAL A 529 -0.74 -14.53 47.70
N LEU A 530 -0.77 -13.79 48.81
CA LEU A 530 -0.10 -14.14 50.06
C LEU A 530 -1.12 -14.49 51.15
N TRP A 531 -0.79 -15.50 51.93
CA TRP A 531 -1.55 -15.87 53.12
C TRP A 531 -0.64 -16.40 54.21
N GLN A 532 -1.07 -16.22 55.45
CA GLN A 532 -0.34 -16.66 56.64
C GLN A 532 -1.18 -17.71 57.36
N VAL A 533 -0.52 -18.74 57.88
CA VAL A 533 -1.11 -19.72 58.81
C VAL A 533 -0.30 -19.70 60.10
N GLY A 534 -0.98 -19.58 61.23
CA GLY A 534 -0.32 -19.55 62.53
C GLY A 534 -1.14 -20.20 63.64
N LEU A 535 -0.46 -20.60 64.70
CA LEU A 535 -1.06 -21.14 65.92
C LEU A 535 -0.19 -20.85 67.15
N SER A 536 -0.78 -21.04 68.34
CA SER A 536 -0.14 -20.82 69.63
C SER A 536 -0.78 -21.71 70.71
N GLU A 537 -0.39 -21.52 71.98
CA GLU A 537 -1.06 -22.09 73.15
C GLU A 537 -1.14 -23.63 73.14
N GLY A 538 -0.09 -24.30 72.65
CA GLY A 538 -0.03 -25.76 72.63
C GLY A 538 -0.77 -26.44 71.48
N SER A 539 -1.33 -25.66 70.56
CA SER A 539 -1.97 -26.20 69.37
C SER A 539 -0.96 -26.92 68.46
N ARG A 540 -1.37 -28.06 67.87
CA ARG A 540 -0.57 -28.82 66.89
C ARG A 540 -1.41 -29.14 65.67
N TYR A 541 -1.05 -28.60 64.52
CA TYR A 541 -1.85 -28.67 63.30
C TYR A 541 -0.99 -29.08 62.11
N ASP A 542 -1.47 -30.07 61.37
CA ASP A 542 -0.82 -30.61 60.19
C ASP A 542 -1.48 -30.07 58.91
N LEU A 543 -0.64 -29.70 57.95
CA LEU A 543 -0.99 -29.12 56.64
C LEU A 543 -0.65 -30.10 55.52
N LYS A 544 -1.64 -30.46 54.71
CA LYS A 544 -1.49 -31.36 53.55
C LYS A 544 -1.34 -30.60 52.24
N GLU A 545 -2.22 -29.63 52.01
CA GLU A 545 -2.39 -28.94 50.72
C GLU A 545 -3.10 -27.60 50.95
N PHE A 546 -2.78 -26.63 50.11
CA PHE A 546 -3.59 -25.43 49.91
C PHE A 546 -4.33 -25.52 48.59
N ARG A 547 -5.60 -25.09 48.58
CA ARG A 547 -6.41 -24.92 47.37
C ARG A 547 -6.65 -23.44 47.16
N VAL A 548 -5.93 -22.84 46.23
CA VAL A 548 -6.09 -21.42 45.87
C VAL A 548 -7.08 -21.35 44.72
N ARG A 549 -8.28 -20.84 45.01
CA ARG A 549 -9.34 -20.68 44.03
C ARG A 549 -9.52 -19.21 43.68
N VAL A 550 -9.53 -18.89 42.40
CA VAL A 550 -9.73 -17.52 41.91
C VAL A 550 -10.62 -17.55 40.68
N LYS A 551 -11.47 -16.55 40.51
CA LYS A 551 -12.24 -16.37 39.29
C LYS A 551 -11.42 -15.51 38.33
N ALA A 552 -11.15 -16.03 37.14
CA ALA A 552 -10.28 -15.40 36.15
C ALA A 552 -10.85 -15.55 34.75
N TRP A 553 -10.44 -14.67 33.85
CA TRP A 553 -10.68 -14.78 32.41
C TRP A 553 -9.58 -15.63 31.80
N VAL A 554 -9.92 -16.84 31.38
CA VAL A 554 -8.96 -17.83 30.85
C VAL A 554 -9.30 -18.16 29.41
N MET A 555 -8.27 -18.38 28.60
CA MET A 555 -8.37 -18.86 27.23
C MET A 555 -8.78 -20.34 27.23
N ARG A 556 -9.75 -20.73 26.41
CA ARG A 556 -10.17 -22.12 26.26
C ARG A 556 -10.66 -22.43 24.86
#